data_AF-A0A661JM09-F1
#
_entry.id   AF-A0A661JM09-F1
#
_cell.length_a   1.000
_cell.length_b   1.000
_cell.length_c   1.000
_cell.angle_alpha   90.00
_cell.angle_beta   90.00
_cell.angle_gamma   90.00
#
_symmetry.space_group_name_H-M   'P 1'
#
loop_
_entity.id
_entity.type
_entity.pdbx_description
1 polymer ?
#
loop_
_entity_poly.entity_id
_entity_poly.type
_entity_poly.pdbx_seq_one_letter_code
_entity_poly.pdbx_strand_id
1 'polypeptide(L)' 'ELLFTVAPKDESQLEEVSGLCEVPITRVGEVISERGLRLFKDGKETSLEISGYDHLKGS' A
#
# COMPACT_ATOMS: atom_id res chain seq x y z
N GLU A 1 -8.55 -2.75 7.82
CA GLU A 1 -7.47 -1.92 7.24
C GLU A 1 -7.94 -1.10 6.05
N LEU A 2 -7.34 0.07 5.86
CA LEU A 2 -7.54 0.95 4.71
C LEU A 2 -6.23 1.03 3.92
N LEU A 3 -6.31 0.85 2.60
CA LEU A 3 -5.22 1.13 1.67
C LEU A 3 -5.60 2.37 0.87
N PHE A 4 -4.78 3.40 0.95
CA PHE A 4 -5.02 4.68 0.29
C PHE A 4 -3.70 5.28 -0.21
N THR A 5 -3.81 6.31 -1.04
CA THR A 5 -2.69 7.10 -1.55
C THR A 5 -2.79 8.53 -1.05
N VAL A 6 -1.64 9.17 -0.86
CA VAL A 6 -1.52 10.57 -0.44
C VAL A 6 -0.47 11.26 -1.30
N ALA A 7 -0.65 12.55 -1.59
CA ALA A 7 0.38 13.31 -2.27
C ALA A 7 1.54 13.60 -1.29
N PRO A 8 2.81 13.67 -1.75
CA PRO A 8 3.94 13.92 -0.85
C PRO A 8 3.82 15.18 0.00
N LYS A 9 3.21 16.25 -0.56
CA LYS A 9 2.97 17.51 0.14
C LYS A 9 2.00 17.41 1.33
N ASP A 10 1.20 16.36 1.37
CA ASP A 10 0.17 16.12 2.37
C ASP A 10 0.60 15.03 3.39
N GLU A 11 1.79 14.42 3.24
CA GLU A 11 2.27 13.36 4.15
C GLU A 11 2.36 13.82 5.61
N SER A 12 2.71 15.09 5.87
CA SER A 12 2.80 15.63 7.23
C SER A 12 1.46 15.65 7.97
N GLN A 13 0.34 15.65 7.26
CA GLN A 13 -1.00 15.62 7.87
C GLN A 13 -1.35 14.22 8.41
N LEU A 14 -0.63 13.16 8.00
CA LEU A 14 -0.91 11.80 8.43
C LEU A 14 -0.59 11.56 9.91
N GLU A 15 0.39 12.26 10.48
CA GLU A 15 0.71 12.18 11.91
C GLU A 15 -0.47 12.67 12.76
N GLU A 16 -1.10 13.77 12.33
CA GLU A 16 -2.30 14.31 12.98
C GLU A 16 -3.48 13.34 12.87
N VAL A 17 -3.75 12.81 11.68
CA VAL A 17 -4.83 11.83 11.46
C VAL A 17 -4.61 10.56 12.29
N SER A 18 -3.37 10.06 12.37
CA SER A 18 -3.04 8.89 13.19
C SER A 18 -3.34 9.15 14.67
N GLY A 19 -3.01 10.33 15.18
CA GLY A 19 -3.32 10.74 16.55
C GLY A 19 -4.82 10.91 16.82
N LEU A 20 -5.55 11.57 15.91
CA LEU A 20 -6.99 11.81 16.07
C LEU A 20 -7.83 10.54 15.99
N CYS A 21 -7.45 9.61 15.12
CA CYS A 21 -8.19 8.36 14.92
C CYS A 21 -7.72 7.24 15.85
N GLU A 22 -6.60 7.42 16.56
CA GLU A 22 -5.94 6.38 17.36
C GLU A 22 -5.62 5.11 16.55
N VAL A 23 -5.30 5.27 15.25
CA VAL A 23 -4.96 4.16 14.35
C VAL A 23 -3.55 4.37 13.79
N PRO A 24 -2.67 3.35 13.82
CA PRO A 24 -1.34 3.46 13.23
C PRO A 24 -1.42 3.57 11.70
N ILE A 25 -0.63 4.47 11.13
CA ILE A 25 -0.46 4.63 9.68
C ILE A 25 0.96 4.22 9.32
N THR A 26 1.11 3.40 8.28
CA THR A 26 2.43 2.94 7.81
C THR A 26 2.52 3.14 6.30
N ARG A 27 3.60 3.80 5.85
CA ARG A 27 3.91 3.88 4.43
C ARG A 27 4.41 2.52 3.94
N VAL A 28 3.69 1.92 3.00
CA VAL A 28 4.00 0.59 2.45
C VAL A 28 4.53 0.63 1.01
N GLY A 29 4.58 1.81 0.38
CA GLY A 29 5.07 1.95 -0.99
C GLY A 29 4.92 3.36 -1.54
N GLU A 30 4.97 3.46 -2.86
CA GLU A 30 4.76 4.69 -3.62
C GLU A 30 4.12 4.38 -4.98
N VAL A 31 3.44 5.38 -5.55
CA VAL A 31 2.88 5.29 -6.90
C VAL A 31 3.89 5.86 -7.89
N ILE A 32 4.20 5.06 -8.91
CA ILE A 32 5.10 5.40 -10.00
C ILE A 32 4.33 5.45 -11.33
N SER A 33 4.97 5.91 -12.39
CA SER A 33 4.34 6.03 -13.71
C SER A 33 4.08 4.69 -14.41
N GLU A 34 4.89 3.67 -14.10
CA GLU A 34 4.86 2.36 -14.70
C GLU A 34 3.65 1.56 -14.21
N ARG A 35 3.00 0.84 -15.12
CA ARG A 35 1.87 -0.03 -14.79
C ARG A 35 2.34 -1.30 -14.08
N GLY A 36 1.56 -1.74 -13.10
CA GLY A 36 1.76 -3.00 -12.39
C GLY A 36 2.06 -2.79 -10.91
N LEU A 37 2.14 -3.89 -10.17
CA LEU A 37 2.53 -3.91 -8.77
C LEU A 37 3.89 -4.62 -8.66
N ARG A 38 4.84 -3.96 -7.99
CA ARG A 38 6.18 -4.49 -7.74
C ARG A 38 6.40 -4.58 -6.24
N LEU A 39 7.02 -5.66 -5.80
CA LEU A 39 7.38 -5.85 -4.40
C LEU A 39 8.90 -5.70 -4.27
N PHE A 40 9.33 -4.89 -3.30
CA PHE A 40 10.74 -4.74 -2.95
C PHE A 40 10.98 -5.35 -1.57
N LYS A 41 11.98 -6.22 -1.47
CA LYS A 41 12.46 -6.80 -0.22
C LYS A 41 13.94 -6.54 -0.10
N ASP A 42 14.36 -5.89 0.99
CA ASP A 42 15.76 -5.53 1.24
C ASP A 42 16.39 -4.74 0.06
N GLY A 43 15.61 -3.83 -0.53
CA GLY A 43 16.02 -3.02 -1.67
C GLY A 43 16.05 -3.74 -3.02
N LYS A 44 15.69 -5.03 -3.08
CA LYS A 44 15.65 -5.81 -4.32
C LYS A 44 14.22 -6.10 -4.75
N GLU A 45 13.95 -5.92 -6.04
CA GLU A 45 12.68 -6.34 -6.64
C GLU A 45 12.55 -7.87 -6.53
N THR A 46 11.39 -8.34 -6.09
CA THR A 46 11.08 -9.76 -5.94
C THR A 46 9.76 -10.08 -6.62
N SER A 47 9.64 -11.31 -7.11
CA SER A 47 8.45 -11.78 -7.81
C SER A 47 7.25 -11.79 -6.85
N LEU A 48 6.16 -11.16 -7.28
CA LEU A 48 4.90 -11.19 -6.56
C LEU A 48 3.97 -12.22 -7.22
N GLU A 49 3.74 -13.34 -6.54
CA GLU A 49 2.65 -14.24 -6.92
C GLU A 49 1.34 -13.72 -6.32
N ILE A 50 0.46 -13.19 -7.16
CA ILE A 50 -0.82 -12.64 -6.72
C ILE A 50 -1.83 -13.79 -6.59
N SER A 51 -2.14 -14.19 -5.36
CA SER A 51 -3.28 -15.06 -5.06
C SER A 51 -4.52 -14.21 -4.77
N GLY A 52 -5.25 -13.86 -5.84
CA GLY A 52 -6.55 -13.21 -5.69
C GLY A 52 -7.61 -14.18 -5.15
N TYR A 53 -8.42 -13.71 -4.21
CA TYR A 53 -9.69 -14.34 -3.88
C TYR A 53 -10.64 -14.15 -5.06
N ASP A 54 -11.17 -15.26 -5.56
CA ASP A 54 -12.16 -15.28 -6.62
C ASP A 54 -13.35 -16.08 -6.07
N HIS A 55 -14.51 -15.44 -5.98
CA HIS A 55 -15.74 -16.07 -5.48
C HIS A 55 -16.13 -17.33 -6.27
N LEU A 56 -15.61 -17.48 -7.50
CA LEU A 56 -15.88 -18.60 -8.40
C LEU A 56 -14.68 -19.56 -8.54
N LYS A 57 -13.57 -19.34 -7.83
CA LYS A 57 -12.46 -20.31 -7.78
C LYS A 57 -12.90 -21.55 -6.99
N GLY A 58 -13.52 -22.50 -7.68
CA GLY A 58 -13.93 -23.80 -7.13
C GLY A 58 -15.35 -24.25 -7.46
N SER A 59 -16.11 -23.50 -8.29
CA SER A 59 -17.44 -23.88 -8.79
C SER A 59 -17.41 -24.28 -10.27
#